data_AF-X1QDZ4-F1
#
_entry.id   AF-X1QDZ4-F1
#
_cell.length_a   1.000
_cell.length_b   1.000
_cell.length_c   1.000
_cell.angle_alpha   90.00
_cell.angle_beta   90.00
_cell.angle_gamma   90.00
#
_symmetry.space_group_name_H-M   'P 1'
#
loop_
_entity.id
_entity.type
_entity.pdbx_description
1 polymer ?
#
loop_
_entity_poly.entity_id
_entity_poly.type
_entity_poly.pdbx_seq_one_letter_code
_entity_poly.pdbx_strand_id
1 'polypeptide(L)' 'CGWFPVLEKDLPVKLPKVKEYKPTKTGESPLAKVESWVKVACPECGGAARRETDVMPNWARA' A
#
# COMPACT_ATOMS: atom_id res chain seq x y z
N CYS A 1 16.56 -0.04 7.09
CA CYS A 1 16.09 0.24 5.72
C CYS A 1 15.00 1.31 5.85
N GLY A 2 15.18 2.51 5.29
CA GLY A 2 14.23 3.63 5.40
C GLY A 2 13.06 3.54 4.42
N TRP A 3 12.65 4.66 3.83
CA TRP A 3 11.67 4.70 2.74
C TRP A 3 12.33 4.37 1.41
N PHE A 4 11.74 3.42 0.68
CA PHE A 4 12.19 3.04 -0.64
C PHE A 4 11.05 3.08 -1.65
N PRO A 5 11.29 3.57 -2.87
CA PRO A 5 10.32 3.44 -3.94
C PRO A 5 10.17 1.98 -4.34
N VAL A 6 9.00 1.65 -4.89
CA VAL A 6 8.77 0.36 -5.56
C VAL A 6 9.59 0.34 -6.86
N LEU A 7 10.15 -0.81 -7.22
CA LEU A 7 10.87 -0.99 -8.47
C LEU A 7 9.93 -0.82 -9.66
N GLU A 8 10.40 -0.23 -10.76
CA GLU A 8 9.59 -0.03 -11.97
C GLU A 8 9.06 -1.36 -12.54
N LYS A 9 9.78 -2.46 -12.34
CA LYS A 9 9.38 -3.82 -12.74
C LYS A 9 8.16 -4.35 -11.98
N ASP A 10 7.92 -3.84 -10.78
CA ASP A 10 6.79 -4.21 -9.92
C ASP A 10 5.57 -3.30 -10.13
N LEU A 11 5.68 -2.30 -11.00
CA LEU A 11 4.55 -1.51 -11.45
C LEU A 11 3.73 -2.30 -12.50
N PRO A 12 2.39 -2.22 -12.48
CA PRO A 12 1.56 -1.44 -11.55
C PRO A 12 1.27 -2.19 -10.24
N VAL A 13 1.32 -1.45 -9.12
CA VAL A 13 0.88 -1.96 -7.82
C VAL A 13 -0.64 -2.10 -7.82
N LYS A 14 -1.12 -3.34 -7.95
CA LYS A 14 -2.55 -3.64 -7.96
C LYS A 14 -3.14 -3.49 -6.55
N LEU A 15 -4.24 -2.76 -6.47
CA LEU A 15 -5.03 -2.65 -5.25
C LEU A 15 -5.69 -4.00 -4.91
N PRO A 16 -5.71 -4.40 -3.63
CA PRO A 16 -6.40 -5.60 -3.22
C PRO A 16 -7.92 -5.41 -3.35
N LYS A 17 -8.63 -6.50 -3.64
CA LYS A 17 -10.09 -6.52 -3.64
C LYS A 17 -10.59 -6.49 -2.19
N VAL A 18 -10.88 -5.31 -1.68
CA VAL A 18 -11.53 -5.14 -0.37
C VAL A 18 -13.04 -5.02 -0.56
N LYS A 19 -13.82 -5.72 0.27
CA LYS A 19 -15.29 -5.64 0.24
C LYS A 19 -15.81 -4.31 0.80
N GLU A 20 -15.03 -3.66 1.66
CA GLU A 20 -15.38 -2.38 2.27
C GLU A 20 -14.25 -1.36 2.02
N TYR A 21 -14.46 -0.49 1.03
CA TYR A 21 -13.65 0.71 0.80
C TYR A 21 -14.04 1.87 1.72
N LYS A 22 -14.95 1.65 2.67
CA LYS A 22 -15.36 2.69 3.62
C LYS A 22 -14.24 2.91 4.64
N PRO A 23 -13.84 4.17 4.90
CA PRO A 23 -12.91 4.45 5.97
C PRO A 23 -13.50 3.94 7.29
N THR A 24 -12.66 3.29 8.09
CA THR A 24 -13.08 2.88 9.43
C THR A 24 -13.33 4.15 10.26
N LYS A 25 -14.20 4.09 11.28
CA LYS A 25 -14.44 5.23 12.20
C LYS A 25 -13.15 5.80 12.84
N THR A 26 -12.06 5.04 12.82
CA THR A 26 -10.72 5.40 13.31
C THR A 26 -9.89 6.25 12.33
N GLY A 27 -10.36 6.49 11.10
CA GLY A 27 -9.62 7.28 10.10
C GLY A 27 -8.49 6.53 9.38
N GLU A 28 -8.22 5.28 9.74
CA GLU A 28 -7.21 4.45 9.07
C GLU A 28 -7.69 3.97 7.69
N SER A 29 -6.77 4.00 6.72
CA SER A 29 -7.02 3.55 5.35
C SER A 29 -7.48 2.09 5.31
N PRO A 30 -8.50 1.75 4.49
CA PRO A 30 -9.03 0.38 4.41
C PRO A 30 -7.97 -0.63 3.93
N LEU A 31 -6.93 -0.17 3.25
CA LEU A 31 -5.79 -0.98 2.82
C LEU A 31 -4.89 -1.42 3.99
N ALA A 32 -4.83 -0.65 5.08
CA ALA A 32 -4.03 -0.99 6.26
C ALA A 32 -4.50 -2.29 6.92
N LYS A 33 -5.79 -2.63 6.79
CA LYS A 33 -6.37 -3.87 7.30
C LYS A 33 -5.99 -5.11 6.49
N VAL A 34 -5.54 -4.94 5.25
CA VAL A 34 -5.15 -6.05 4.38
C VAL A 34 -3.68 -6.37 4.65
N GLU A 35 -3.41 -7.01 5.79
CA GLU A 35 -2.04 -7.33 6.20
C GLU A 35 -1.26 -8.11 5.12
N SER A 36 -1.93 -8.98 4.37
CA SER A 36 -1.34 -9.74 3.26
C SER A 36 -0.89 -8.88 2.09
N TRP A 37 -1.43 -7.66 1.95
CA TRP A 37 -1.04 -6.70 0.91
C TRP A 37 -0.03 -5.68 1.46
N VAL A 38 -0.19 -5.27 2.71
CA VAL A 38 0.70 -4.30 3.37
C VAL A 38 2.07 -4.92 3.66
N LYS A 39 2.13 -6.17 4.11
CA LYS A 39 3.40 -6.86 4.41
C LYS A 39 4.06 -7.28 3.11
N VAL A 40 5.22 -6.69 2.81
CA VAL A 40 6.04 -7.02 1.64
C VAL A 40 7.51 -7.09 2.02
N ALA A 41 8.31 -7.77 1.21
CA ALA A 41 9.76 -7.75 1.38
C ALA A 41 10.32 -6.41 0.85
N CYS A 42 11.33 -5.88 1.54
CA CYS A 42 12.08 -4.73 1.04
C CYS A 42 12.89 -5.16 -0.20
N PRO A 43 12.79 -4.44 -1.34
CA PRO A 43 13.53 -4.80 -2.56
C PRO A 43 15.05 -4.67 -2.42
N GLU A 44 15.54 -3.82 -1.49
CA GLU A 44 16.97 -3.58 -1.27
C GLU A 44 17.59 -4.54 -0.23
N CYS A 45 16.91 -4.76 0.89
CA CYS A 45 17.49 -5.50 2.02
C CYS A 45 16.83 -6.86 2.29
N GLY A 46 15.75 -7.21 1.59
CA GLY A 46 15.03 -8.48 1.75
C GLY A 46 14.29 -8.66 3.09
N GLY A 47 14.42 -7.70 4.01
CA GLY A 47 13.73 -7.71 5.31
C GLY A 47 12.23 -7.44 5.20
N ALA A 48 11.52 -7.62 6.32
CA ALA A 48 10.10 -7.29 6.42
C ALA A 48 9.87 -5.78 6.28
N ALA A 49 9.13 -5.38 5.25
CA ALA A 49 8.72 -4.01 4.98
C ALA A 49 7.18 -3.88 4.96
N ARG A 50 6.71 -2.64 4.97
CA ARG A 50 5.29 -2.31 4.91
C ARG A 50 5.04 -1.35 3.75
N ARG A 51 4.00 -1.61 2.95
CA ARG A 51 3.54 -0.70 1.90
C ARG A 51 2.85 0.52 2.50
N GLU A 52 2.93 1.64 1.78
CA GLU A 52 2.09 2.79 2.04
C GLU A 52 0.62 2.43 1.81
N THR A 53 -0.23 2.80 2.76
CA THR A 53 -1.67 2.47 2.75
C THR A 53 -2.53 3.63 2.25
N ASP A 54 -1.94 4.81 2.13
CA ASP A 54 -2.57 5.99 1.54
C ASP A 54 -2.65 5.82 0.03
N VAL A 55 -3.79 6.24 -0.53
CA VAL A 55 -4.03 6.20 -1.96
C VAL A 55 -4.10 7.63 -2.44
N MET A 56 -3.48 7.89 -3.59
CA MET A 56 -3.59 9.17 -4.26
C MET A 56 -5.07 9.57 -4.43
N PRO A 57 -5.48 10.74 -3.94
CA PRO A 57 -6.87 11.18 -3.99
C PRO A 57 -7.32 11.40 -5.42
N ASN A 58 -8.64 11.35 -5.65
CA ASN A 58 -9.20 11.39 -7.01
C ASN A 58 -8.86 12.68 -7.79
N TRP A 59 -8.56 13.80 -7.11
CA TRP A 59 -8.14 15.05 -7.75
C TRP A 59 -6.73 15.01 -8.33
N ALA A 60 -5.89 14.08 -7.88
CA ALA A 60 -4.51 13.92 -8.35
C ALA A 60 -4.39 12.94 -9.53
N ARG A 61 -5.52 12.41 -10.03
CA ARG A 61 -5.57 11.77 -11.36
C ARG A 61 -5.52 12.87 -12.42
N ALA A 62 -4.33 13.08 -13.00
CA ALA A 62 -4.16 13.84 -14.23
C ALA A 62 -4.71 13.06 -15.44
#